data_AF-A0A5B7HS85-F1
#
_entry.id   AF-A0A5B7HS85-F1
#
_cell.length_a   1.000
_cell.length_b   1.000
_cell.length_c   1.000
_cell.angle_alpha   90.00
_cell.angle_beta   90.00
_cell.angle_gamma   90.00
#
_symmetry.space_group_name_H-M   'P 1'
#
loop_
_entity.id
_entity.type
_entity.pdbx_description
1 polymer ?
#
loop_
_entity_poly.entity_id
_entity_poly.type
_entity_poly.pdbx_seq_one_letter_code
_entity_poly.pdbx_strand_id
1 'polypeptide(L)'
;MPQRYRNSTINAYIRHALTHCSSWNKTHQELERITQVLINSGYRNTEVKNAIKNAINKWYRKEDPEKDNILLYYKNIMSTE
;
A
#
# COMPACT_ATOMS: atom_id res chain seq x y z
N MET A 1 23.17 6.63 7.31
CA MET A 1 22.00 6.77 6.42
C MET A 1 21.09 7.86 6.96
N PRO A 2 20.64 8.84 6.16
CA PRO A 2 19.69 9.86 6.61
C PRO A 2 18.39 9.22 7.09
N GLN A 3 17.87 9.63 8.25
CA GLN A 3 16.65 9.07 8.85
C GLN A 3 15.43 9.15 7.90
N ARG A 4 15.35 10.22 7.10
CA ARG A 4 14.30 10.40 6.09
C ARG A 4 14.32 9.30 5.03
N TYR A 5 15.50 8.90 4.57
CA TYR A 5 15.62 7.85 3.56
C TYR A 5 15.12 6.50 4.10
N ARG A 6 15.52 6.16 5.33
CA ARG A 6 15.05 4.95 6.03
C ARG A 6 13.52 4.91 6.12
N ASN A 7 12.91 6.01 6.56
CA ASN A 7 11.45 6.09 6.69
C ASN A 7 10.75 5.96 5.33
N SER A 8 11.29 6.57 4.27
CA SER A 8 10.73 6.46 2.92
C SER A 8 10.77 5.02 2.41
N THR A 9 11.88 4.31 2.61
CA THR A 9 12.01 2.90 2.22
C THR A 9 10.98 2.03 2.92
N ILE A 10 10.84 2.16 4.25
CA ILE A 10 9.85 1.42 5.04
C ILE A 10 8.43 1.69 4.51
N ASN A 11 8.09 2.97 4.28
CA ASN A 11 6.78 3.35 3.78
C ASN A 11 6.47 2.83 2.38
N ALA A 12 7.47 2.72 1.50
CA ALA A 12 7.30 2.18 0.15
C ALA A 12 6.89 0.71 0.20
N TYR A 13 7.59 -0.11 0.99
CA TYR A 13 7.24 -1.53 1.16
C TYR A 13 5.86 -1.72 1.77
N ILE A 14 5.52 -0.94 2.81
CA ILE A 14 4.21 -1.04 3.46
C ILE A 14 3.08 -0.63 2.50
N ARG A 15 3.26 0.44 1.72
CA ARG A 15 2.28 0.84 0.72
C ARG A 15 2.06 -0.25 -0.31
N HIS A 16 3.14 -0.86 -0.81
CA HIS A 16 3.04 -1.93 -1.77
C HIS A 16 2.22 -3.11 -1.23
N ALA A 17 2.48 -3.54 0.01
CA ALA A 17 1.71 -4.60 0.66
C ALA A 17 0.22 -4.23 0.82
N LEU A 18 -0.09 -2.96 1.07
CA LEU A 18 -1.48 -2.47 1.20
C LEU A 18 -2.20 -2.29 -0.14
N THR A 19 -1.48 -2.00 -1.23
CA THR A 19 -2.10 -1.72 -2.55
C THR A 19 -2.15 -2.93 -3.47
N HIS A 20 -1.17 -3.84 -3.40
CA HIS A 20 -1.03 -4.94 -4.36
C HIS A 20 -1.49 -6.30 -3.82
N CYS A 21 -1.62 -6.46 -2.50
CA CYS A 21 -2.17 -7.70 -1.94
C CYS A 21 -3.69 -7.70 -2.04
N SER A 22 -4.24 -8.71 -2.72
CA SER A 22 -5.68 -8.85 -2.96
C SER A 22 -6.48 -9.31 -1.74
N SER A 23 -5.83 -9.71 -0.64
CA SER A 23 -6.49 -10.15 0.58
C SER A 23 -5.70 -9.75 1.81
N TRP A 24 -6.43 -9.48 2.90
CA TRP A 24 -5.85 -9.05 4.17
C TRP A 24 -4.86 -10.08 4.74
N ASN A 25 -5.14 -11.38 4.56
CA ASN A 25 -4.21 -12.44 4.98
C ASN A 25 -2.86 -12.35 4.25
N LYS A 26 -2.88 -12.13 2.93
CA LYS A 26 -1.66 -11.93 2.13
C LYS A 26 -0.93 -10.64 2.50
N THR A 27 -1.67 -9.57 2.78
CA THR A 27 -1.11 -8.31 3.28
C THR A 27 -0.39 -8.54 4.61
N HIS A 28 -1.00 -9.28 5.54
CA HIS A 28 -0.39 -9.57 6.84
C HIS A 28 0.92 -10.36 6.70
N GLN A 29 0.90 -11.43 5.90
CA GLN A 29 2.10 -12.23 5.62
C GLN A 29 3.22 -11.40 4.97
N GLU A 30 2.89 -10.52 4.02
CA GLU A 30 3.90 -9.67 3.37
C GLU A 30 4.45 -8.61 4.34
N LEU A 31 3.64 -8.04 5.23
CA LEU A 31 4.10 -7.12 6.28
C LEU A 31 5.04 -7.81 7.28
N GLU A 32 4.77 -9.07 7.65
CA GLU A 32 5.68 -9.86 8.48
C GLU A 32 7.02 -10.11 7.76
N ARG A 33 6.97 -10.50 6.48
CA ARG A 33 8.16 -10.72 5.66
C ARG A 33 9.00 -9.44 5.55
N ILE A 34 8.38 -8.31 5.21
CA ILE A 34 9.02 -7.00 5.14
C ILE A 34 9.67 -6.63 6.48
N THR A 35 8.97 -6.90 7.59
CA THR A 35 9.49 -6.63 8.94
C THR A 35 10.77 -7.40 9.21
N GLN A 36 10.81 -8.69 8.88
CA GLN A 36 12.01 -9.52 9.04
C GLN A 36 13.16 -9.02 8.16
N VAL A 37 12.89 -8.70 6.89
CA VAL A 37 13.91 -8.17 5.97
C VAL A 37 14.50 -6.86 6.48
N LEU A 38 13.68 -5.94 6.98
CA LEU A 38 14.13 -4.66 7.52
C LEU A 38 14.93 -4.82 8.82
N ILE A 39 14.50 -5.69 9.73
CA ILE A 39 15.23 -5.97 10.98
C ILE A 39 16.61 -6.57 10.66
N ASN A 40 16.66 -7.54 9.75
CA ASN A 40 17.92 -8.16 9.31
C ASN A 40 18.85 -7.15 8.62
N SER A 41 18.28 -6.10 8.02
CA SER A 41 19.03 -5.00 7.39
C SER A 41 19.48 -3.91 8.39
N GLY A 42 19.33 -4.13 9.70
CA GLY A 42 19.78 -3.22 10.75
C GLY A 42 18.80 -2.10 11.10
N TYR A 43 17.52 -2.22 10.71
CA TYR A 43 16.47 -1.30 11.14
C TYR A 43 15.94 -1.68 12.52
N ARG A 44 15.53 -0.68 13.32
CA ARG A 44 14.96 -0.95 14.64
C ARG A 44 13.53 -1.49 14.50
N ASN A 45 13.24 -2.60 15.18
CA ASN A 45 11.92 -3.23 15.18
C ASN A 45 10.81 -2.24 15.60
N THR A 46 11.08 -1.39 16.59
CA THR A 46 10.14 -0.36 17.06
C THR A 46 9.78 0.67 15.98
N GLU A 47 10.76 1.10 15.18
CA GLU A 47 10.53 2.04 14.08
C GLU A 47 9.66 1.42 12.99
N VAL A 48 9.95 0.16 12.63
CA VAL A 48 9.20 -0.57 11.60
C VAL A 48 7.76 -0.81 12.04
N LYS A 49 7.53 -1.30 13.27
CA LYS A 49 6.18 -1.52 13.82
C LYS A 49 5.37 -0.23 13.91
N ASN A 50 5.98 0.87 14.34
CA ASN A 50 5.31 2.16 14.39
C ASN A 50 4.92 2.66 12.98
N ALA A 51 5.81 2.49 12.00
CA ALA A 51 5.51 2.84 10.62
C ALA A 51 4.35 2.00 10.05
N ILE A 52 4.32 0.70 10.31
CA ILE A 52 3.22 -0.20 9.91
C ILE A 52 1.90 0.26 10.54
N LYS A 53 1.88 0.50 11.85
CA LYS A 53 0.67 0.94 12.56
C LYS A 53 0.15 2.27 12.01
N ASN A 54 1.04 3.23 11.76
CA ASN A 54 0.68 4.54 11.21
C ASN A 54 0.15 4.41 9.77
N ALA A 55 0.74 3.56 8.96
CA ALA A 55 0.32 3.33 7.58
C ALA A 55 -1.04 2.62 7.51
N ILE A 56 -1.28 1.59 8.33
CA ILE A 56 -2.58 0.91 8.41
C ILE A 56 -3.65 1.88 8.89
N ASN A 57 -3.40 2.65 9.96
CA ASN A 57 -4.34 3.65 10.45
C ASN A 57 -4.67 4.70 9.38
N LYS A 58 -3.66 5.14 8.62
CA LYS A 58 -3.86 6.08 7.50
C LYS A 58 -4.65 5.45 6.37
N TRP A 59 -4.43 4.18 6.07
CA TRP A 59 -5.14 3.45 5.03
C TRP A 59 -6.61 3.22 5.41
N TYR A 60 -6.88 2.88 6.67
CA TYR A 60 -8.24 2.76 7.20
C TYR A 60 -8.99 4.09 7.23
N ARG A 61 -8.28 5.21 7.51
CA ARG A 61 -8.85 6.57 7.52
C ARG A 61 -8.96 7.22 6.14
N LYS A 62 -8.52 6.54 5.07
CA LYS A 62 -8.74 7.04 3.72
C LYS A 62 -10.24 6.88 3.46
N GLU A 63 -11.00 7.95 3.73
CA GLU A 63 -12.34 8.10 3.17
C GLU A 63 -12.23 7.92 1.65
N ASP A 64 -13.14 7.12 1.09
CA ASP A 64 -13.27 6.93 -0.35
C ASP A 64 -13.20 8.31 -1.00
N PRO A 65 -12.24 8.60 -1.89
CA PRO A 65 -12.42 9.74 -2.77
C PRO A 65 -13.75 9.46 -3.47
N GLU A 66 -14.71 10.37 -3.30
CA GLU A 66 -16.00 10.37 -3.98
C GLU A 66 -15.81 9.76 -5.37
N LYS A 67 -16.42 8.59 -5.62
CA LYS A 67 -16.26 7.87 -6.89
C LYS A 67 -16.65 8.85 -7.99
N ASP A 68 -15.64 9.45 -8.63
CA ASP A 68 -15.83 10.15 -9.89
C ASP A 68 -16.42 9.10 -10.83
N ASN A 69 -17.73 9.15 -11.01
CA ASN A 69 -18.45 8.28 -11.92
C ASN A 69 -17.94 8.61 -13.32
N ILE A 70 -16.93 7.88 -13.78
CA ILE A 70 -16.42 7.99 -15.15
C ILE A 70 -17.56 7.52 -16.05
N LEU A 71 -18.29 8.48 -16.63
CA LEU A 71 -19.38 8.21 -17.54
C LEU A 71 -18.79 7.71 -18.87
N LEU A 72 -18.78 6.40 -19.05
CA LEU A 72 -18.28 5.76 -20.26
C LEU A 72 -19.36 5.85 -21.36
N TYR A 73 -19.19 6.77 -22.32
CA TYR A 73 -20.04 6.82 -23.51
C TYR A 73 -19.53 5.82 -24.57
N TYR A 74 -20.30 4.77 -24.83
CA TYR A 74 -20.04 3.80 -25.91
C TYR A 74 -20.87 4.18 -27.14
N LYS A 75 -20.21 4.60 -28.24
CA LYS A 75 -20.85 4.79 -29.54
C LYS A 75 -20.51 3.62 -30.44
N ASN A 76 -21.47 2.72 -30.63
CA ASN A 76 -21.33 1.62 -31.60
C ASN A 76 -21.49 2.18 -33.02
N ILE A 77 -20.44 2.10 -33.84
CA ILE A 77 -20.46 2.55 -35.25
C ILE A 77 -20.49 1.39 -36.25
N MET A 78 -20.70 0.15 -35.79
CA MET A 78 -20.93 -0.97 -36.71
C MET A 78 -22.38 -0.93 -37.20
N SER A 79 -22.64 -0.15 -38.25
CA SER A 79 -23.75 -0.44 -39.17
C SER A 79 -23.38 -1.74 -39.90
N THR A 80 -24.19 -2.77 -39.71
CA THR A 80 -24.13 -3.96 -40.57
C THR A 80 -25.12 -3.73 -41.70
N GLU A 81 -24.59 -3.67 -42.92
CA GLU A 81 -25.37 -3.74 -44.17
C GLU A 81 -26.00 -5.13 -44.34
#